data_AF-A0A955QRN3-F1
#
_entry.id   AF-A0A955QRN3-F1
#
_cell.length_a   1.000
_cell.length_b   1.000
_cell.length_c   1.000
_cell.angle_alpha   90.00
_cell.angle_beta   90.00
_cell.angle_gamma   90.00
#
_symmetry.space_group_name_H-M   'P 1'
#
loop_
_entity.id
_entity.type
_entity.pdbx_description
1 polymer ?
#
loop_
_entity_poly.entity_id
_entity_poly.type
_entity_poly.pdbx_seq_one_letter_code
_entity_poly.pdbx_strand_id
1 'polypeptide(L)'
;MSSSLLIMGCSESSIPTKPPTDNIYHDYYGLTYHSPAVTMNTPGSTFWVQEIVSDFQSTRRGDEPDSFTAVPLDSSCRVPRPSSGAEVTFIEIGGGTVKLPLHFVDIPHEGEQIPGVNQGGGRGIKMKQASQVRRVDVIIGENQAPVYLMLSAYSETLWVLHVSENVDLEGVAVVGYEAQGLTNVPTNTKVGFVVYGKPQQECWKGEVGRPVDQTWGAFERLKDKRSKASFEKEINDAKKQYANFQTWVRWHIGHPDTIITAYTTSHVLVGAKPKTPIPYQSLKSQKVLYTPTVKPMWG
;
A
#
# COMPACT_ATOMS: atom_id res chain seq x y z
N MET A 1 -18.34 -30.04 -36.83
CA MET A 1 -18.98 -29.23 -35.76
C MET A 1 -18.02 -29.20 -34.59
N SER A 2 -17.21 -28.15 -34.49
CA SER A 2 -16.24 -27.99 -33.40
C SER A 2 -16.95 -27.44 -32.18
N SER A 3 -17.09 -28.26 -31.14
CA SER A 3 -17.56 -27.84 -29.83
C SER A 3 -16.50 -26.98 -29.16
N SER A 4 -16.67 -25.66 -29.21
CA SER A 4 -15.92 -24.72 -28.39
C SER A 4 -16.38 -24.86 -26.94
N LEU A 5 -15.57 -25.53 -26.12
CA LEU A 5 -15.71 -25.49 -24.66
C LEU A 5 -15.37 -24.07 -24.18
N LEU A 6 -16.38 -23.30 -23.83
CA LEU A 6 -16.21 -22.06 -23.07
C LEU A 6 -15.90 -22.44 -21.62
N ILE A 7 -14.62 -22.40 -21.25
CA ILE A 7 -14.24 -22.40 -19.84
C ILE A 7 -14.65 -21.03 -19.29
N MET A 8 -15.82 -20.97 -18.64
CA MET A 8 -16.21 -19.82 -17.84
C MET A 8 -15.23 -19.72 -16.66
N GLY A 9 -14.23 -18.85 -16.78
CA GLY A 9 -13.41 -18.48 -15.64
C GLY A 9 -14.33 -17.84 -14.59
N CYS A 10 -14.31 -18.37 -13.36
CA CYS A 10 -15.04 -17.79 -12.23
C CYS A 10 -14.66 -16.31 -12.10
N SER A 11 -15.56 -15.42 -12.52
CA SER A 11 -15.41 -14.00 -12.20
C SER A 11 -15.74 -13.84 -10.72
N GLU A 12 -14.84 -13.24 -9.95
CA GLU A 12 -15.08 -12.85 -8.54
C GLU A 12 -16.04 -11.64 -8.43
N SER A 13 -16.93 -11.48 -9.43
CA SER A 13 -17.79 -10.33 -9.60
C SER A 13 -19.03 -10.36 -8.70
N SER A 14 -19.40 -11.51 -8.13
CA SER A 14 -20.52 -11.60 -7.21
C SER A 14 -20.15 -11.11 -5.81
N ILE A 15 -20.99 -10.25 -5.23
CA ILE A 15 -20.88 -9.83 -3.83
C ILE A 15 -21.00 -11.06 -2.91
N PRO A 16 -20.06 -11.31 -1.99
CA PRO A 16 -20.18 -12.41 -1.04
C PRO A 16 -21.44 -12.29 -0.16
N THR A 17 -22.04 -13.43 0.18
CA THR A 17 -23.27 -13.49 0.97
C THR A 17 -23.07 -13.32 2.47
N LYS A 18 -21.85 -13.56 2.97
CA LYS A 18 -21.46 -13.35 4.37
C LYS A 18 -21.20 -11.87 4.63
N PRO A 19 -21.25 -11.41 5.89
CA PRO A 19 -20.85 -10.04 6.21
C PRO A 19 -19.33 -9.84 6.01
N PRO A 20 -18.85 -8.66 5.58
CA PRO A 20 -17.42 -8.42 5.37
C PRO A 20 -16.56 -8.52 6.64
N THR A 21 -17.18 -8.42 7.82
CA THR A 21 -16.52 -8.62 9.11
C THR A 21 -15.95 -10.03 9.30
N ASP A 22 -16.48 -11.03 8.60
CA ASP A 22 -15.96 -12.41 8.66
C ASP A 22 -14.56 -12.53 8.04
N ASN A 23 -14.11 -11.51 7.29
CA ASN A 23 -12.81 -11.43 6.65
C ASN A 23 -11.82 -10.50 7.39
N ILE A 24 -12.16 -10.10 8.63
CA ILE A 24 -11.31 -9.26 9.49
C ILE A 24 -10.79 -10.09 10.66
N TYR A 25 -9.47 -10.05 10.88
CA TYR A 25 -8.80 -10.79 11.94
C TYR A 25 -7.92 -9.88 12.78
N HIS A 26 -7.79 -10.19 14.06
CA HIS A 26 -6.81 -9.55 14.94
C HIS A 26 -5.47 -10.29 14.81
N ASP A 27 -4.48 -9.62 14.23
CA ASP A 27 -3.10 -10.08 14.25
C ASP A 27 -2.33 -9.39 15.39
N TYR A 28 -1.11 -9.83 15.63
CA TYR A 28 -0.22 -9.31 16.65
C TYR A 28 -0.05 -7.79 16.57
N TYR A 29 0.05 -7.24 15.34
CA TYR A 29 0.28 -5.83 15.06
C TYR A 29 -0.99 -5.06 14.62
N GLY A 30 -2.19 -5.61 14.82
CA GLY A 30 -3.47 -4.94 14.51
C GLY A 30 -4.37 -5.73 13.58
N LEU A 31 -5.37 -5.06 13.00
CA LEU A 31 -6.37 -5.71 12.14
C LEU A 31 -5.81 -6.11 10.77
N THR A 32 -6.12 -7.32 10.34
CA THR A 32 -5.88 -7.83 8.98
C THR A 32 -7.21 -7.95 8.25
N TYR A 33 -7.30 -7.31 7.08
CA TYR A 33 -8.46 -7.33 6.19
C TYR A 33 -8.14 -8.16 4.94
N HIS A 34 -8.74 -9.35 4.84
CA HIS A 34 -8.56 -10.19 3.65
C HIS A 34 -9.51 -9.77 2.54
N SER A 35 -9.01 -9.78 1.30
CA SER A 35 -9.87 -9.62 0.11
C SER A 35 -11.07 -10.57 0.18
N PRO A 36 -12.30 -10.12 -0.13
CA PRO A 36 -12.64 -8.80 -0.71
C PRO A 36 -13.06 -7.71 0.30
N ALA A 37 -12.75 -7.84 1.60
CA ALA A 37 -13.12 -6.83 2.60
C ALA A 37 -12.33 -5.53 2.44
N VAL A 38 -12.99 -4.40 2.70
CA VAL A 38 -12.43 -3.05 2.57
C VAL A 38 -12.16 -2.42 3.93
N THR A 39 -10.97 -1.85 4.10
CA THR A 39 -10.56 -1.07 5.27
C THR A 39 -11.03 0.38 5.16
N MET A 40 -11.45 0.96 6.28
CA MET A 40 -11.97 2.33 6.38
C MET A 40 -11.45 3.02 7.65
N ASN A 41 -11.65 4.34 7.76
CA ASN A 41 -11.29 5.12 8.95
C ASN A 41 -12.16 4.83 10.18
N THR A 42 -13.30 4.16 10.00
CA THR A 42 -14.24 3.81 11.08
C THR A 42 -14.05 2.34 11.44
N PRO A 43 -13.44 2.03 12.60
CA PRO A 43 -13.22 0.66 13.02
C PRO A 43 -14.53 -0.13 13.05
N GLY A 44 -14.51 -1.37 12.54
CA GLY A 44 -15.67 -2.25 12.49
C GLY A 44 -16.69 -1.96 11.37
N SER A 45 -16.57 -0.82 10.68
CA SER A 45 -17.32 -0.58 9.43
C SER A 45 -16.49 -1.05 8.24
N THR A 46 -17.11 -1.83 7.35
CA THR A 46 -16.45 -2.41 6.19
C THR A 46 -17.48 -2.76 5.11
N PHE A 47 -17.02 -2.84 3.87
CA PHE A 47 -17.81 -3.22 2.71
C PHE A 47 -17.10 -4.35 1.96
N TRP A 48 -17.82 -5.00 1.06
CA TRP A 48 -17.18 -5.78 0.01
C TRP A 48 -16.69 -4.86 -1.11
N VAL A 49 -15.51 -5.12 -1.66
CA VAL A 49 -14.97 -4.31 -2.76
C VAL A 49 -15.91 -4.28 -3.96
N GLN A 50 -16.63 -5.37 -4.23
CA GLN A 50 -17.63 -5.48 -5.31
C GLN A 50 -18.82 -4.52 -5.14
N GLU A 51 -19.06 -3.99 -3.93
CA GLU A 51 -20.10 -2.97 -3.71
C GLU A 51 -19.63 -1.55 -4.08
N ILE A 52 -18.32 -1.36 -4.24
CA ILE A 52 -17.68 -0.06 -4.41
C ILE A 52 -17.03 0.03 -5.80
N VAL A 53 -16.53 -1.08 -6.31
CA VAL A 53 -15.83 -1.19 -7.59
C VAL A 53 -16.56 -2.19 -8.48
N SER A 54 -17.06 -1.73 -9.62
CA SER A 54 -17.73 -2.60 -10.60
C SER A 54 -16.72 -3.45 -11.34
N ASP A 55 -17.13 -4.66 -11.72
CA ASP A 55 -16.33 -5.60 -12.53
C ASP A 55 -14.95 -5.90 -11.92
N PHE A 56 -14.86 -5.86 -10.58
CA PHE A 56 -13.64 -6.17 -9.87
C PHE A 56 -13.08 -7.54 -10.28
N GLN A 57 -11.78 -7.57 -10.57
CA GLN A 57 -11.09 -8.78 -11.00
C GLN A 57 -9.75 -8.90 -10.29
N SER A 58 -9.46 -10.11 -9.80
CA SER A 58 -8.12 -10.48 -9.36
C SER A 58 -7.11 -10.33 -10.50
N THR A 59 -5.94 -9.75 -10.20
CA THR A 59 -4.85 -9.60 -11.16
C THR A 59 -4.32 -10.96 -11.61
N ARG A 60 -4.08 -11.08 -12.91
CA ARG A 60 -3.56 -12.27 -13.58
C ARG A 60 -2.20 -11.95 -14.19
N ARG A 61 -1.47 -13.00 -14.56
CA ARG A 61 -0.17 -12.87 -15.25
C ARG A 61 -0.25 -12.07 -16.56
N GLY A 62 -1.40 -12.08 -17.23
CA GLY A 62 -1.62 -11.31 -18.46
C GLY A 62 -1.95 -9.82 -18.26
N ASP A 63 -2.04 -9.36 -17.01
CA ASP A 63 -2.33 -7.96 -16.67
C ASP A 63 -1.04 -7.14 -16.45
N GLU A 64 0.00 -7.45 -17.21
CA GLU A 64 1.28 -6.74 -17.12
C GLU A 64 1.10 -5.24 -17.42
N PRO A 65 1.71 -4.34 -16.62
CA PRO A 65 1.76 -2.92 -16.94
C PRO A 65 2.51 -2.64 -18.25
N ASP A 66 2.13 -1.61 -18.99
CA ASP A 66 2.81 -1.23 -20.24
C ASP A 66 4.22 -0.70 -19.99
N SER A 67 4.43 -0.05 -18.83
CA SER A 67 5.72 0.51 -18.50
C SER A 67 5.93 0.67 -16.99
N PHE A 68 7.20 0.68 -16.62
CA PHE A 68 7.66 1.03 -15.29
C PHE A 68 8.50 2.30 -15.38
N THR A 69 8.29 3.25 -14.48
CA THR A 69 9.02 4.52 -14.43
C THR A 69 9.50 4.79 -13.03
N ALA A 70 10.81 4.86 -12.86
CA ALA A 70 11.40 5.25 -11.59
C ALA A 70 11.10 6.72 -11.31
N VAL A 71 10.67 7.04 -10.08
CA VAL A 71 10.48 8.41 -9.62
C VAL A 71 11.76 8.86 -8.90
N PRO A 72 12.45 9.92 -9.38
CA PRO A 72 13.65 10.41 -8.72
C PRO A 72 13.41 10.74 -7.24
N LEU A 73 14.31 10.29 -6.38
CA LEU A 73 14.24 10.58 -4.94
C LEU A 73 14.97 11.89 -4.64
N ASP A 74 14.32 12.79 -3.91
CA ASP A 74 14.93 14.02 -3.40
C ASP A 74 15.63 13.72 -2.07
N SER A 75 16.94 14.00 -1.97
CA SER A 75 17.72 13.84 -0.74
C SER A 75 17.26 14.75 0.40
N SER A 76 16.47 15.79 0.10
CA SER A 76 15.84 16.68 1.09
C SER A 76 14.46 16.20 1.55
N CYS A 77 14.06 14.97 1.20
CA CYS A 77 12.87 14.32 1.72
C CYS A 77 11.55 15.04 1.37
N ARG A 78 11.57 15.86 0.31
CA ARG A 78 10.41 16.64 -0.09
C ARG A 78 9.46 15.79 -0.91
N VAL A 79 8.19 15.88 -0.54
CA VAL A 79 7.05 15.42 -1.34
C VAL A 79 6.19 16.63 -1.69
N PRO A 80 5.31 16.53 -2.70
CA PRO A 80 4.29 17.54 -2.93
C PRO A 80 3.56 17.87 -1.62
N ARG A 81 3.21 19.13 -1.41
CA ARG A 81 2.37 19.51 -0.26
C ARG A 81 0.91 19.64 -0.68
N PRO A 82 -0.04 19.30 0.21
CA PRO A 82 -1.43 19.57 -0.04
C PRO A 82 -1.69 21.08 -0.17
N SER A 83 -2.71 21.45 -0.94
CA SER A 83 -3.26 22.80 -0.90
C SER A 83 -3.99 23.05 0.43
N SER A 84 -4.18 24.31 0.82
CA SER A 84 -4.77 24.68 2.12
C SER A 84 -6.24 24.27 2.30
N GLY A 85 -6.90 23.80 1.24
CA GLY A 85 -8.29 23.34 1.26
C GLY A 85 -8.45 21.86 0.90
N ALA A 86 -7.35 21.12 0.74
CA ALA A 86 -7.41 19.70 0.44
C ALA A 86 -7.64 18.89 1.73
N GLU A 87 -8.44 17.84 1.63
CA GLU A 87 -8.56 16.83 2.67
C GLU A 87 -7.34 15.89 2.60
N VAL A 88 -6.57 15.85 3.68
CA VAL A 88 -5.39 15.01 3.83
C VAL A 88 -5.81 13.69 4.45
N THR A 89 -5.86 12.63 3.64
CA THR A 89 -6.05 11.27 4.13
C THR A 89 -4.72 10.54 4.23
N PHE A 90 -4.42 10.04 5.42
CA PHE A 90 -3.27 9.21 5.67
C PHE A 90 -3.68 7.73 5.76
N ILE A 91 -3.16 6.92 4.85
CA ILE A 91 -3.31 5.46 4.85
C ILE A 91 -2.01 4.84 5.32
N GLU A 92 -2.08 4.06 6.39
CA GLU A 92 -0.89 3.53 7.03
C GLU A 92 -1.05 2.05 7.39
N ILE A 93 -0.29 1.21 6.69
CA ILE A 93 -0.43 -0.24 6.74
C ILE A 93 0.91 -0.96 6.95
N GLY A 94 0.88 -2.21 7.39
CA GLY A 94 2.06 -3.09 7.29
C GLY A 94 2.30 -3.57 5.86
N GLY A 95 1.23 -3.86 5.10
CA GLY A 95 1.33 -4.22 3.68
C GLY A 95 0.05 -4.74 3.05
N GLY A 96 0.14 -5.05 1.76
CA GLY A 96 -0.93 -5.70 1.01
C GLY A 96 -1.21 -7.15 1.43
N THR A 97 -2.37 -7.73 1.09
CA THR A 97 -2.58 -9.19 1.20
C THR A 97 -2.57 -9.92 -0.14
N VAL A 98 -2.85 -9.23 -1.25
CA VAL A 98 -2.90 -9.83 -2.60
C VAL A 98 -1.49 -9.85 -3.21
N LYS A 99 -0.99 -11.03 -3.55
CA LYS A 99 0.29 -11.19 -4.22
C LYS A 99 0.17 -10.90 -5.71
N LEU A 100 1.15 -10.18 -6.26
CA LEU A 100 1.26 -9.95 -7.70
C LEU A 100 2.31 -10.85 -8.34
N PRO A 101 2.21 -11.11 -9.66
CA PRO A 101 3.33 -11.59 -10.48
C PRO A 101 4.32 -10.44 -10.77
N LEU A 102 4.61 -9.63 -9.75
CA LEU A 102 5.54 -8.50 -9.80
C LEU A 102 6.53 -8.67 -8.65
N HIS A 103 7.80 -8.52 -8.96
CA HIS A 103 8.89 -8.56 -8.01
C HIS A 103 9.66 -7.24 -8.06
N PHE A 104 10.07 -6.76 -6.89
CA PHE A 104 11.09 -5.72 -6.78
C PHE A 104 12.42 -6.40 -6.49
N VAL A 105 13.41 -6.12 -7.34
CA VAL A 105 14.76 -6.66 -7.21
C VAL A 105 15.70 -5.53 -6.84
N ASP A 106 16.40 -5.65 -5.72
CA ASP A 106 17.33 -4.61 -5.29
C ASP A 106 18.40 -4.32 -6.35
N ILE A 107 18.63 -3.04 -6.61
CA ILE A 107 19.73 -2.60 -7.46
C ILE A 107 20.91 -2.31 -6.50
N PRO A 108 22.03 -3.04 -6.60
CA PRO A 108 23.21 -2.72 -5.78
C PRO A 108 23.67 -1.30 -6.08
N HIS A 109 24.10 -0.58 -5.06
CA HIS A 109 24.72 0.73 -5.27
C HIS A 109 26.06 0.57 -6.02
N GLU A 110 26.44 1.56 -6.84
CA GLU A 110 27.75 1.56 -7.51
C GLU A 110 28.88 1.34 -6.49
N GLY A 111 29.69 0.30 -6.70
CA GLY A 111 30.78 -0.09 -5.80
C GLY A 111 30.41 -1.15 -4.74
N GLU A 112 29.13 -1.51 -4.61
CA GLU A 112 28.69 -2.58 -3.71
C GLU A 112 28.81 -3.94 -4.41
N GLN A 113 29.75 -4.77 -3.96
CA GLN A 113 29.87 -6.14 -4.47
C GLN A 113 28.68 -6.96 -3.97
N ILE A 114 27.82 -7.44 -4.87
CA ILE A 114 26.77 -8.40 -4.51
C ILE A 114 27.45 -9.73 -4.15
N PRO A 115 27.34 -10.21 -2.90
CA PRO A 115 27.92 -11.50 -2.53
C PRO A 115 27.26 -12.63 -3.33
N GLY A 116 28.01 -13.23 -4.26
CA GLY A 116 27.59 -14.40 -5.02
C GLY A 116 27.11 -14.17 -6.45
N VAL A 117 27.32 -12.98 -7.03
CA VAL A 117 27.23 -12.75 -8.48
C VAL A 117 28.65 -12.79 -9.07
N ASN A 118 29.08 -13.97 -9.53
CA ASN A 118 30.34 -14.07 -10.29
C ASN A 118 30.13 -13.44 -11.67
N GLN A 119 30.90 -12.40 -12.01
CA GLN A 119 30.86 -11.71 -13.30
C GLN A 119 31.37 -12.54 -14.50
N GLY A 120 31.52 -13.85 -14.36
CA GLY A 120 31.98 -14.74 -15.41
C GLY A 120 31.22 -16.06 -15.40
N GLY A 121 30.24 -16.19 -16.28
CA GLY A 121 29.51 -17.44 -16.53
C GLY A 121 28.04 -17.35 -16.16
N GLY A 122 27.18 -17.35 -17.17
CA GLY A 122 25.73 -17.25 -17.06
C GLY A 122 25.16 -18.18 -15.99
N ARG A 123 24.77 -17.60 -14.86
CA ARG A 123 23.93 -18.21 -13.84
C ARG A 123 22.97 -17.13 -13.35
N GLY A 124 21.68 -17.46 -13.35
CA GLY A 124 20.58 -16.55 -13.09
C GLY A 124 20.78 -15.73 -11.81
N ILE A 125 20.26 -14.50 -11.84
CA ILE A 125 20.15 -13.63 -10.66
C ILE A 125 19.58 -14.51 -9.53
N LYS A 126 20.34 -14.69 -8.45
CA LYS A 126 19.83 -15.40 -7.28
C LYS A 126 18.65 -14.59 -6.77
N MET A 127 17.42 -15.10 -6.96
CA MET A 127 16.14 -14.51 -6.50
C MET A 127 16.07 -14.22 -4.99
N LYS A 128 17.15 -14.40 -4.22
CA LYS A 128 17.22 -14.01 -2.80
C LYS A 128 17.11 -12.51 -2.55
N GLN A 129 17.23 -11.67 -3.59
CA GLN A 129 17.05 -10.21 -3.54
C GLN A 129 15.75 -9.76 -4.24
N ALA A 130 14.86 -10.70 -4.55
CA ALA A 130 13.59 -10.40 -5.22
C ALA A 130 12.43 -10.58 -4.24
N SER A 131 11.82 -9.48 -3.83
CA SER A 131 10.63 -9.51 -2.99
C SER A 131 9.38 -9.51 -3.85
N GLN A 132 8.43 -10.40 -3.53
CA GLN A 132 7.13 -10.43 -4.21
C GLN A 132 6.28 -9.24 -3.76
N VAL A 133 5.92 -8.39 -4.70
CA VAL A 133 5.11 -7.20 -4.44
C VAL A 133 3.68 -7.59 -4.12
N ARG A 134 3.11 -6.90 -3.12
CA ARG A 134 1.71 -7.05 -2.74
C ARG A 134 0.90 -5.85 -3.17
N ARG A 135 -0.32 -6.09 -3.63
CA ARG A 135 -1.23 -5.05 -4.10
C ARG A 135 -2.11 -4.52 -2.98
N VAL A 136 -2.34 -3.21 -3.00
CA VAL A 136 -3.39 -2.54 -2.25
C VAL A 136 -4.17 -1.63 -3.18
N ASP A 137 -5.48 -1.84 -3.26
CA ASP A 137 -6.40 -0.94 -3.95
C ASP A 137 -6.78 0.23 -3.05
N VAL A 138 -6.53 1.45 -3.52
CA VAL A 138 -6.97 2.67 -2.86
C VAL A 138 -8.12 3.24 -3.66
N ILE A 139 -9.31 3.13 -3.09
CA ILE A 139 -10.55 3.50 -3.73
C ILE A 139 -10.97 4.86 -3.18
N ILE A 140 -11.02 5.86 -4.04
CA ILE A 140 -11.33 7.24 -3.66
C ILE A 140 -12.77 7.52 -4.05
N GLY A 141 -13.64 7.46 -3.05
CA GLY A 141 -15.07 7.66 -3.17
C GLY A 141 -15.45 9.14 -3.24
N GLU A 142 -16.71 9.45 -2.97
CA GLU A 142 -17.22 10.84 -3.05
C GLU A 142 -16.53 11.74 -2.01
N ASN A 143 -16.04 12.89 -2.47
CA ASN A 143 -15.46 13.94 -1.62
C ASN A 143 -15.89 15.33 -2.10
N GLN A 144 -16.02 16.26 -1.16
CA GLN A 144 -16.37 17.67 -1.42
C GLN A 144 -15.15 18.57 -1.60
N ALA A 145 -13.98 18.15 -1.11
CA ALA A 145 -12.72 18.85 -1.22
C ALA A 145 -11.73 18.08 -2.12
N PRO A 146 -10.70 18.74 -2.67
CA PRO A 146 -9.56 18.04 -3.26
C PRO A 146 -8.97 17.05 -2.26
N VAL A 147 -8.58 15.87 -2.73
CA VAL A 147 -7.99 14.82 -1.90
C VAL A 147 -6.49 14.85 -2.05
N TYR A 148 -5.80 14.82 -0.92
CA TYR A 148 -4.38 14.52 -0.85
C TYR A 148 -4.18 13.20 -0.10
N LEU A 149 -3.45 12.27 -0.71
CA LEU A 149 -3.14 10.98 -0.10
C LEU A 149 -1.72 10.95 0.43
N MET A 150 -1.56 10.48 1.66
CA MET A 150 -0.31 9.93 2.13
C MET A 150 -0.48 8.41 2.24
N LEU A 151 0.38 7.65 1.55
CA LEU A 151 0.33 6.19 1.48
C LEU A 151 1.58 5.65 2.16
N SER A 152 1.42 4.91 3.26
CA SER A 152 2.54 4.35 3.99
C SER A 152 2.41 2.85 4.18
N ALA A 153 3.47 2.12 3.83
CA ALA A 153 3.57 0.69 4.05
C ALA A 153 4.95 0.31 4.59
N TYR A 154 4.98 -0.72 5.44
CA TYR A 154 6.25 -1.33 5.86
C TYR A 154 6.84 -2.20 4.74
N SER A 155 6.04 -3.08 4.13
CA SER A 155 6.48 -4.05 3.11
C SER A 155 6.30 -3.60 1.65
N GLU A 156 6.85 -4.36 0.71
CA GLU A 156 6.81 -4.07 -0.73
C GLU A 156 5.38 -4.02 -1.25
N THR A 157 4.92 -2.83 -1.60
CA THR A 157 3.52 -2.58 -1.93
C THR A 157 3.36 -1.85 -3.26
N LEU A 158 2.46 -2.34 -4.12
CA LEU A 158 1.92 -1.62 -5.26
C LEU A 158 0.55 -1.04 -4.89
N TRP A 159 0.48 0.27 -4.83
CA TRP A 159 -0.74 1.04 -4.62
C TRP A 159 -1.46 1.23 -5.96
N VAL A 160 -2.70 0.79 -6.06
CA VAL A 160 -3.53 0.87 -7.27
C VAL A 160 -4.68 1.82 -6.99
N LEU A 161 -4.72 2.96 -7.67
CA LEU A 161 -5.75 3.95 -7.44
C LEU A 161 -7.01 3.66 -8.27
N HIS A 162 -8.17 3.79 -7.64
CA HIS A 162 -9.49 3.81 -8.30
C HIS A 162 -10.21 5.08 -7.88
N VAL A 163 -10.25 6.07 -8.77
CA VAL A 163 -10.75 7.42 -8.45
C VAL A 163 -12.14 7.63 -9.04
N SER A 164 -13.09 8.10 -8.23
CA SER A 164 -14.42 8.49 -8.74
C SER A 164 -14.31 9.67 -9.72
N GLU A 165 -15.20 9.71 -10.73
CA GLU A 165 -15.13 10.66 -11.87
C GLU A 165 -15.02 12.15 -11.48
N ASN A 166 -15.59 12.55 -10.34
CA ASN A 166 -15.66 13.94 -9.90
C ASN A 166 -14.72 14.27 -8.73
N VAL A 167 -13.76 13.39 -8.43
CA VAL A 167 -12.81 13.63 -7.34
C VAL A 167 -11.54 14.24 -7.89
N ASP A 168 -11.15 15.38 -7.33
CA ASP A 168 -9.84 15.99 -7.59
C ASP A 168 -8.79 15.37 -6.68
N LEU A 169 -8.02 14.42 -7.19
CA LEU A 169 -6.83 13.89 -6.50
C LEU A 169 -5.64 14.79 -6.81
N GLU A 170 -5.37 15.78 -5.96
CA GLU A 170 -4.33 16.77 -6.22
C GLU A 170 -2.91 16.25 -5.97
N GLY A 171 -2.75 15.26 -5.08
CA GLY A 171 -1.43 14.76 -4.72
C GLY A 171 -1.40 13.42 -4.00
N VAL A 172 -0.28 12.71 -4.16
CA VAL A 172 0.05 11.46 -3.48
C VAL A 172 1.50 11.50 -2.99
N ALA A 173 1.71 11.37 -1.68
CA ALA A 173 3.00 11.04 -1.10
C ALA A 173 3.04 9.56 -0.75
N VAL A 174 3.99 8.82 -1.32
CA VAL A 174 4.25 7.42 -0.98
C VAL A 174 5.44 7.36 -0.04
N VAL A 175 5.25 6.80 1.15
CA VAL A 175 6.22 6.75 2.24
C VAL A 175 6.45 5.30 2.65
N GLY A 176 7.61 4.72 2.37
CA GLY A 176 7.81 3.27 2.53
C GLY A 176 9.08 2.90 3.27
N TYR A 177 9.03 1.86 4.10
CA TYR A 177 10.26 1.23 4.58
C TYR A 177 10.87 0.39 3.45
N GLU A 178 10.13 -0.59 2.93
CA GLU A 178 10.54 -1.31 1.72
C GLU A 178 10.15 -0.56 0.44
N ALA A 179 10.61 -1.05 -0.72
CA ALA A 179 10.32 -0.47 -2.02
C ALA A 179 8.81 -0.39 -2.33
N GLN A 180 8.39 0.70 -2.96
CA GLN A 180 6.98 0.99 -3.20
C GLN A 180 6.72 1.25 -4.70
N GLY A 181 5.51 0.94 -5.14
CA GLY A 181 5.00 1.29 -6.46
C GLY A 181 3.63 1.96 -6.38
N LEU A 182 3.28 2.76 -7.39
CA LEU A 182 2.00 3.44 -7.53
C LEU A 182 1.55 3.39 -8.99
N THR A 183 0.28 3.13 -9.25
CA THR A 183 -0.29 3.11 -10.61
C THR A 183 -1.68 3.74 -10.65
N ASN A 184 -2.19 3.96 -11.86
CA ASN A 184 -3.50 4.55 -12.13
C ASN A 184 -3.63 5.98 -11.59
N VAL A 185 -2.51 6.71 -11.65
CA VAL A 185 -2.43 8.09 -11.20
C VAL A 185 -3.08 9.00 -12.26
N PRO A 186 -4.09 9.81 -11.90
CA PRO A 186 -4.64 10.82 -12.81
C PRO A 186 -3.56 11.79 -13.32
N THR A 187 -3.67 12.24 -14.57
CA THR A 187 -2.63 12.99 -15.29
C THR A 187 -2.10 14.24 -14.55
N ASN A 188 -2.92 14.89 -13.72
CA ASN A 188 -2.58 16.13 -13.03
C ASN A 188 -2.22 15.94 -11.54
N THR A 189 -2.20 14.70 -11.06
CA THR A 189 -1.87 14.39 -9.66
C THR A 189 -0.37 14.50 -9.43
N LYS A 190 0.03 15.30 -8.43
CA LYS A 190 1.44 15.41 -8.03
C LYS A 190 1.85 14.16 -7.26
N VAL A 191 2.98 13.55 -7.60
CA VAL A 191 3.45 12.33 -6.91
C VAL A 191 4.85 12.56 -6.34
N GLY A 192 5.06 12.13 -5.10
CA GLY A 192 6.38 12.10 -4.45
C GLY A 192 6.60 10.80 -3.69
N PHE A 193 7.87 10.39 -3.60
CA PHE A 193 8.27 9.20 -2.86
C PHE A 193 9.29 9.57 -1.77
N VAL A 194 9.11 9.01 -0.59
CA VAL A 194 10.11 8.96 0.48
C VAL A 194 10.25 7.50 0.90
N VAL A 195 11.39 6.88 0.61
CA VAL A 195 11.62 5.48 1.01
C VAL A 195 12.90 5.32 1.81
N TYR A 196 12.94 4.30 2.65
CA TYR A 196 14.15 3.98 3.39
C TYR A 196 15.22 3.47 2.42
N GLY A 197 16.43 4.03 2.52
CA GLY A 197 17.53 3.78 1.58
C GLY A 197 18.09 5.07 0.99
N LYS A 198 19.23 4.98 0.30
CA LYS A 198 19.88 6.16 -0.29
C LYS A 198 19.09 6.71 -1.48
N PRO A 199 19.07 8.04 -1.69
CA PRO A 199 19.73 9.09 -0.91
C PRO A 199 18.94 9.58 0.30
N GLN A 200 17.80 8.96 0.62
CA GLN A 200 16.83 9.42 1.60
C GLN A 200 17.00 8.80 2.99
N GLN A 201 18.03 8.00 3.25
CA GLN A 201 18.21 7.32 4.54
C GLN A 201 18.17 8.31 5.73
N GLU A 202 18.73 9.51 5.56
CA GLU A 202 18.70 10.58 6.57
C GLU A 202 17.32 11.23 6.76
N CYS A 203 16.38 11.01 5.86
CA CYS A 203 14.97 11.37 6.03
C CYS A 203 14.32 10.57 7.16
N TRP A 204 14.87 9.40 7.45
CA TRP A 204 14.35 8.41 8.38
C TRP A 204 15.08 8.48 9.72
N LYS A 205 15.02 9.63 10.38
CA LYS A 205 15.51 9.78 11.78
C LYS A 205 14.57 9.17 12.82
N GLY A 206 13.49 8.56 12.36
CA GLY A 206 12.58 7.68 13.11
C GLY A 206 12.03 6.63 12.15
N GLU A 207 11.84 5.41 12.62
CA GLU A 207 11.26 4.30 11.87
C GLU A 207 9.83 4.64 11.42
N VAL A 208 9.34 4.04 10.31
CA VAL A 208 7.88 4.02 10.01
C VAL A 208 7.19 3.43 11.22
N GLY A 209 6.43 4.24 11.95
CA GLY A 209 5.67 3.78 13.09
C GLY A 209 4.21 3.62 12.71
N ARG A 210 3.53 2.64 13.33
CA ARG A 210 2.07 2.52 13.24
C ARG A 210 1.34 2.94 14.51
N PRO A 211 0.11 3.50 14.43
CA PRO A 211 -0.63 3.79 15.64
C PRO A 211 -0.85 2.50 16.41
N VAL A 212 -0.44 2.55 17.67
CA VAL A 212 -0.59 1.45 18.60
C VAL A 212 -1.93 1.62 19.29
N ASP A 213 -2.89 0.76 18.94
CA ASP A 213 -4.24 0.79 19.46
C ASP A 213 -4.69 -0.59 19.97
N GLN A 214 -5.87 -0.64 20.59
CA GLN A 214 -6.40 -1.85 21.21
C GLN A 214 -6.71 -2.99 20.24
N THR A 215 -6.66 -2.75 18.92
CA THR A 215 -6.85 -3.82 17.93
C THR A 215 -5.64 -4.73 17.80
N TRP A 216 -4.46 -4.31 18.29
CA TRP A 216 -3.26 -5.12 18.28
C TRP A 216 -3.41 -6.33 19.19
N GLY A 217 -3.23 -7.53 18.64
CA GLY A 217 -3.21 -8.78 19.39
C GLY A 217 -2.13 -8.82 20.48
N ALA A 218 -1.12 -7.95 20.41
CA ALA A 218 -0.17 -7.72 21.50
C ALA A 218 -0.85 -7.33 22.83
N PHE A 219 -1.96 -6.57 22.81
CA PHE A 219 -2.71 -6.22 24.02
C PHE A 219 -3.41 -7.41 24.67
N GLU A 220 -3.89 -8.37 23.87
CA GLU A 220 -4.42 -9.62 24.39
C GLU A 220 -3.31 -10.45 25.04
N ARG A 221 -2.11 -10.43 24.47
CA ARG A 221 -0.95 -11.15 25.00
C ARG A 221 -0.37 -10.53 26.27
N LEU A 222 -0.58 -9.23 26.51
CA LEU A 222 -0.25 -8.59 27.80
C LEU A 222 -0.98 -9.22 28.99
N LYS A 223 -2.09 -9.93 28.75
CA LYS A 223 -2.82 -10.67 29.80
C LYS A 223 -2.03 -11.90 30.29
N ASP A 224 -1.08 -12.43 29.53
CA ASP A 224 -0.14 -13.48 30.00
C ASP A 224 1.01 -12.84 30.81
N LYS A 225 1.05 -13.16 32.11
CA LYS A 225 2.06 -12.62 33.05
C LYS A 225 3.49 -13.00 32.69
N ARG A 226 3.73 -14.08 31.94
CA ARG A 226 5.09 -14.58 31.63
C ARG A 226 5.84 -13.71 30.62
N SER A 227 5.13 -12.92 29.82
CA SER A 227 5.67 -12.14 28.71
C SER A 227 5.35 -10.65 28.81
N LYS A 228 4.61 -10.25 29.85
CA LYS A 228 4.14 -8.87 30.09
C LYS A 228 5.23 -7.82 29.89
N ALA A 229 6.38 -7.94 30.55
CA ALA A 229 7.44 -6.93 30.47
C ALA A 229 8.01 -6.74 29.05
N SER A 230 8.13 -7.83 28.28
CA SER A 230 8.60 -7.77 26.89
C SER A 230 7.59 -7.06 26.00
N PHE A 231 6.30 -7.40 26.14
CA PHE A 231 5.24 -6.80 25.35
C PHE A 231 4.98 -5.33 25.73
N GLU A 232 5.08 -4.98 27.02
CA GLU A 232 5.01 -3.58 27.46
C GLU A 232 6.13 -2.75 26.83
N LYS A 233 7.35 -3.29 26.79
CA LYS A 233 8.47 -2.63 26.12
C LYS A 233 8.19 -2.44 24.63
N GLU A 234 7.77 -3.47 23.91
CA GLU A 234 7.47 -3.40 22.47
C GLU A 234 6.36 -2.39 22.16
N ILE A 235 5.26 -2.42 22.91
CA ILE A 235 4.16 -1.45 22.77
C ILE A 235 4.64 -0.02 23.02
N ASN A 236 5.50 0.19 24.03
CA ASN A 236 6.04 1.52 24.33
C ASN A 236 7.03 2.01 23.27
N ASP A 237 7.87 1.12 22.75
CA ASP A 237 8.80 1.44 21.66
C ASP A 237 8.02 1.80 20.38
N ALA A 238 7.00 1.01 20.01
CA ALA A 238 6.15 1.29 18.86
C ALA A 238 5.38 2.62 19.01
N LYS A 239 4.88 2.95 20.21
CA LYS A 239 4.28 4.27 20.49
C LYS A 239 5.25 5.41 20.29
N LYS A 240 6.50 5.26 20.76
CA LYS A 240 7.56 6.26 20.60
C LYS A 240 7.92 6.45 19.12
N GLN A 241 8.05 5.35 18.38
CA GLN A 241 8.30 5.38 16.93
C GLN A 241 7.17 6.10 16.19
N TYR A 242 5.92 5.74 16.46
CA TYR A 242 4.76 6.40 15.85
C TYR A 242 4.69 7.90 16.18
N ALA A 243 4.99 8.30 17.41
CA ALA A 243 5.03 9.72 17.79
C ALA A 243 6.10 10.52 17.02
N ASN A 244 7.27 9.93 16.80
CA ASN A 244 8.34 10.52 15.99
C ASN A 244 7.92 10.64 14.53
N PHE A 245 7.35 9.58 13.98
CA PHE A 245 6.87 9.54 12.61
C PHE A 245 5.75 10.56 12.36
N GLN A 246 4.75 10.64 13.24
CA GLN A 246 3.70 11.67 13.17
C GLN A 246 4.26 13.10 13.22
N THR A 247 5.36 13.32 13.95
CA THR A 247 6.05 14.62 13.95
C THR A 247 6.71 14.91 12.60
N TRP A 248 7.33 13.90 11.99
CA TRP A 248 7.87 14.01 10.63
C TRP A 248 6.77 14.30 9.60
N VAL A 249 5.64 13.58 9.66
CA VAL A 249 4.49 13.77 8.75
C VAL A 249 3.96 15.19 8.83
N ARG A 250 3.74 15.70 10.04
CA ARG A 250 3.26 17.08 10.27
C ARG A 250 4.21 18.13 9.68
N TRP A 251 5.52 17.90 9.73
CA TRP A 251 6.50 18.84 9.21
C TRP A 251 6.57 18.85 7.68
N HIS A 252 6.47 17.67 7.05
CA HIS A 252 6.67 17.54 5.60
C HIS A 252 5.37 17.76 4.82
N ILE A 253 4.27 17.19 5.31
CA ILE A 253 2.99 17.13 4.60
C ILE A 253 1.96 18.03 5.27
N GLY A 254 1.79 17.91 6.59
CA GLY A 254 0.78 18.63 7.36
C GLY A 254 0.00 17.71 8.29
N HIS A 255 -1.08 18.23 8.89
CA HIS A 255 -1.97 17.43 9.72
C HIS A 255 -2.91 16.59 8.84
N PRO A 256 -3.02 15.28 9.06
CA PRO A 256 -4.05 14.49 8.41
C PRO A 256 -5.42 14.79 9.01
N ASP A 257 -6.43 14.96 8.15
CA ASP A 257 -7.84 15.05 8.54
C ASP A 257 -8.39 13.67 8.87
N THR A 258 -7.95 12.67 8.09
CA THR A 258 -8.36 11.27 8.22
C THR A 258 -7.13 10.37 8.31
N ILE A 259 -7.16 9.40 9.23
CA ILE A 259 -6.14 8.33 9.32
C ILE A 259 -6.84 6.97 9.18
N ILE A 260 -6.39 6.15 8.25
CA ILE A 260 -6.87 4.78 8.01
C ILE A 260 -5.73 3.82 8.27
N THR A 261 -5.92 2.87 9.17
CA THR A 261 -4.86 1.94 9.58
C THR A 261 -5.28 0.48 9.50
N ALA A 262 -4.33 -0.38 9.14
CA ALA A 262 -4.46 -1.83 9.19
C ALA A 262 -3.08 -2.47 9.34
N TYR A 263 -2.98 -3.67 9.89
CA TYR A 263 -1.73 -4.43 9.77
C TYR A 263 -1.54 -4.89 8.33
N THR A 264 -2.54 -5.56 7.77
CA THR A 264 -2.55 -5.85 6.34
C THR A 264 -3.94 -5.62 5.76
N THR A 265 -4.00 -5.20 4.51
CA THR A 265 -5.27 -5.01 3.79
C THR A 265 -5.09 -5.24 2.29
N SER A 266 -6.17 -5.54 1.58
CA SER A 266 -6.19 -5.52 0.11
C SER A 266 -6.78 -4.25 -0.45
N HIS A 267 -7.70 -3.62 0.28
CA HIS A 267 -8.59 -2.59 -0.24
C HIS A 267 -8.81 -1.53 0.82
N VAL A 268 -8.72 -0.26 0.45
CA VAL A 268 -8.97 0.88 1.32
C VAL A 268 -9.98 1.80 0.64
N LEU A 269 -10.99 2.23 1.37
CA LEU A 269 -11.92 3.28 0.92
C LEU A 269 -11.58 4.61 1.60
N VAL A 270 -11.31 5.63 0.78
CA VAL A 270 -11.11 7.03 1.17
C VAL A 270 -12.37 7.82 0.85
N GLY A 271 -12.85 8.62 1.81
CA GLY A 271 -14.08 9.38 1.67
C GLY A 271 -15.35 8.52 1.81
N ALA A 272 -16.46 9.01 1.27
CA ALA A 272 -17.74 8.33 1.34
C ALA A 272 -17.86 7.22 0.27
N LYS A 273 -18.60 6.14 0.57
CA LYS A 273 -18.93 5.11 -0.42
C LYS A 273 -19.61 5.80 -1.63
N PRO A 274 -19.12 5.59 -2.87
CA PRO A 274 -19.69 6.21 -4.04
C PRO A 274 -21.12 5.70 -4.29
N LYS A 275 -22.02 6.56 -4.77
CA LYS A 275 -23.40 6.17 -5.12
C LYS A 275 -23.45 5.18 -6.27
N THR A 276 -22.49 5.27 -7.18
CA THR A 276 -22.31 4.36 -8.31
C THR A 276 -20.95 3.69 -8.18
N PRO A 277 -20.85 2.36 -8.28
CA PRO A 277 -19.56 1.69 -8.21
C PRO A 277 -18.58 2.23 -9.26
N ILE A 278 -17.33 2.41 -8.84
CA ILE A 278 -16.24 2.91 -9.69
C ILE A 278 -15.80 1.78 -10.63
N PRO A 279 -15.61 2.01 -11.93
CA PRO A 279 -15.08 1.00 -12.82
C PRO A 279 -13.71 0.50 -12.37
N TYR A 280 -13.55 -0.82 -12.29
CA TYR A 280 -12.27 -1.43 -11.98
C TYR A 280 -11.18 -1.03 -12.98
N GLN A 281 -10.08 -0.48 -12.47
CA GLN A 281 -8.91 -0.15 -13.27
C GLN A 281 -7.84 -1.26 -13.14
N SER A 282 -7.76 -2.11 -14.16
CA SER A 282 -6.74 -3.17 -14.24
C SER A 282 -5.32 -2.59 -14.33
N LEU A 283 -4.31 -3.37 -13.92
CA LEU A 283 -2.89 -3.05 -14.16
C LEU A 283 -2.51 -3.09 -15.64
N LYS A 284 -3.29 -3.81 -16.45
CA LYS A 284 -3.05 -3.93 -17.88
C LYS A 284 -3.08 -2.55 -18.53
N SER A 285 -2.06 -2.29 -19.33
CA SER A 285 -1.91 -1.03 -20.06
C SER A 285 -1.75 0.21 -19.20
N GLN A 286 -1.26 0.02 -17.97
CA GLN A 286 -0.98 1.11 -17.05
C GLN A 286 0.51 1.38 -16.93
N LYS A 287 0.83 2.57 -16.44
CA LYS A 287 2.17 2.97 -16.04
C LYS A 287 2.33 2.78 -14.54
N VAL A 288 3.33 2.02 -14.12
CA VAL A 288 3.72 1.90 -12.72
C VAL A 288 4.86 2.88 -12.41
N LEU A 289 4.61 3.81 -11.50
CA LEU A 289 5.63 4.63 -10.85
C LEU A 289 6.26 3.82 -9.73
N TYR A 290 7.59 3.85 -9.56
CA TYR A 290 8.25 3.07 -8.51
C TYR A 290 9.53 3.74 -7.97
N THR A 291 10.04 3.23 -6.87
CA THR A 291 11.25 3.73 -6.21
C THR A 291 12.54 3.27 -6.89
N PRO A 292 13.51 4.15 -7.21
CA PRO A 292 14.69 3.82 -8.01
C PRO A 292 15.70 2.90 -7.32
N THR A 293 15.49 2.53 -6.05
CA THR A 293 16.34 1.59 -5.31
C THR A 293 16.18 0.13 -5.75
N VAL A 294 15.14 -0.15 -6.55
CA VAL A 294 14.83 -1.50 -7.04
C VAL A 294 14.60 -1.50 -8.55
N LYS A 295 14.61 -2.69 -9.15
CA LYS A 295 14.19 -2.94 -10.53
C LYS A 295 12.91 -3.80 -10.50
N PRO A 296 11.80 -3.33 -11.09
CA PRO A 296 10.61 -4.14 -11.21
C PRO A 296 10.80 -5.26 -12.25
N MET A 297 10.28 -6.44 -11.93
CA MET A 297 10.26 -7.60 -12.80
C MET A 297 8.90 -8.28 -12.74
N TRP A 298 8.19 -8.34 -13.87
CA TRP A 298 6.96 -9.11 -14.00
C TRP A 298 7.28 -10.58 -14.31
N GLY A 299 6.60 -11.54 -13.69
CA GLY A 299 7.01 -12.95 -13.75
C GLY A 299 6.03 -13.96 -13.19
#